data_AF-A0A7V5A9G3-F1
#
_entry.id   AF-A0A7V5A9G3-F1
#
_cell.length_a   1.000
_cell.length_b   1.000
_cell.length_c   1.000
_cell.angle_alpha   90.00
_cell.angle_beta   90.00
_cell.angle_gamma   90.00
#
_symmetry.space_group_name_H-M   'P 1'
#
loop_
_entity.id
_entity.type
_entity.pdbx_description
1 polymer ?
#
loop_
_entity_poly.entity_id
_entity_poly.type
_entity_poly.pdbx_seq_one_letter_code
_entity_poly.pdbx_strand_id
1 'polypeptide(L)' 'MRLPRFLFRVHDEDVEEEARLICRVLGIEDVEIRLDDTVAEAWLEDYEANRTIYGLEKIREYLENLVRS' A
#
# COMPACT_ATOMS: atom_id res chain seq x y z
N MET A 1 10.16 -10.15 15.56
CA MET A 1 9.58 -9.81 14.24
C MET A 1 9.34 -8.32 14.23
N ARG A 2 9.86 -7.59 13.23
CA ARG A 2 9.50 -6.19 13.01
C ARG A 2 8.17 -6.20 12.25
N LEU A 3 7.16 -5.50 12.77
CA LEU A 3 5.92 -5.30 12.03
C LEU A 3 6.22 -4.38 10.84
N PRO A 4 5.70 -4.68 9.64
CA PRO A 4 5.88 -3.80 8.50
C PRO A 4 5.23 -2.44 8.79
N ARG A 5 5.83 -1.35 8.32
CA ARG A 5 5.25 -0.01 8.44
C ARG A 5 3.87 0.08 7.77
N PHE A 6 3.76 -0.55 6.60
CA PHE A 6 2.55 -0.47 5.79
C PHE A 6 1.79 -1.78 5.75
N LEU A 7 0.46 -1.69 5.77
CA LEU A 7 -0.43 -2.77 5.33
C LEU A 7 -1.22 -2.29 4.11
N PHE A 8 -0.99 -2.94 2.98
CA PHE A 8 -1.64 -2.66 1.71
C PHE A 8 -2.65 -3.78 1.43
N ARG A 9 -3.95 -3.47 1.54
CA ARG A 9 -5.02 -4.42 1.19
C ARG A 9 -5.52 -4.15 -0.23
N VAL A 10 -5.68 -5.24 -0.97
CA VAL A 10 -6.10 -5.24 -2.38
C VAL A 10 -7.24 -6.23 -2.56
N HIS A 11 -8.20 -5.93 -3.44
CA HIS A 11 -9.41 -6.74 -3.59
C HIS A 11 -9.30 -7.84 -4.65
N ASP A 12 -8.34 -7.73 -5.58
CA ASP A 12 -8.07 -8.73 -6.60
C ASP A 12 -6.59 -8.79 -6.96
N GLU A 13 -6.23 -9.78 -7.79
CA GLU A 13 -4.87 -10.05 -8.23
C GLU A 13 -4.31 -8.94 -9.13
N ASP A 14 -5.15 -8.28 -9.95
CA ASP A 14 -4.71 -7.19 -10.82
C ASP A 14 -4.22 -6.00 -9.97
N VAL A 15 -4.97 -5.65 -8.92
CA VAL A 15 -4.60 -4.60 -7.98
C VAL A 15 -3.42 -5.02 -7.10
N GLU A 16 -3.27 -6.31 -6.80
CA GLU A 16 -2.08 -6.84 -6.11
C GLU A 16 -0.81 -6.64 -6.93
N GLU A 17 -0.84 -6.95 -8.23
CA GLU A 17 0.29 -6.77 -9.14
C GLU A 17 0.68 -5.28 -9.23
N GLU A 18 -0.29 -4.38 -9.37
CA GLU A 18 -0.06 -2.94 -9.36
C GLU A 18 0.52 -2.46 -8.03
N ALA A 19 -0.02 -2.92 -6.89
CA ALA A 19 0.52 -2.60 -5.56
C ALA A 19 1.99 -3.05 -5.42
N ARG A 20 2.30 -4.28 -5.87
CA ARG A 20 3.68 -4.81 -5.88
C ARG A 20 4.59 -3.97 -6.77
N LEU A 21 4.12 -3.55 -7.94
CA LEU A 21 4.87 -2.71 -8.85
C LEU A 21 5.17 -1.33 -8.24
N ILE A 22 4.16 -0.67 -7.65
CA ILE A 22 4.30 0.62 -6.98
C ILE A 22 5.36 0.51 -5.88
N CYS A 23 5.22 -0.45 -4.96
CA CYS A 23 6.16 -0.62 -3.86
C CYS A 23 7.58 -0.92 -4.37
N ARG A 24 7.72 -1.77 -5.40
CA ARG A 24 9.02 -2.09 -6.00
C ARG A 24 9.69 -0.89 -6.66
N VAL A 25 8.95 -0.11 -7.45
CA VAL A 25 9.47 1.09 -8.14
C VAL A 25 9.89 2.15 -7.13
N LEU A 26 9.15 2.28 -6.03
CA LEU A 26 9.43 3.25 -4.97
C LEU A 26 10.45 2.76 -3.93
N GLY A 27 10.93 1.51 -4.03
CA GLY A 27 11.88 0.93 -3.07
C GLY A 27 11.29 0.72 -1.67
N ILE A 28 9.97 0.52 -1.57
CA ILE A 28 9.27 0.31 -0.31
C ILE A 28 9.30 -1.18 0.01
N GLU A 29 10.14 -1.56 0.98
CA GLU A 29 10.27 -2.93 1.45
C GLU A 29 9.52 -3.20 2.76
N ASP A 30 9.19 -2.15 3.52
CA ASP A 30 8.53 -2.22 4.83
C ASP A 30 7.00 -2.28 4.70
N VAL A 31 6.50 -3.16 3.81
CA VAL A 31 5.08 -3.27 3.44
C VAL A 31 4.63 -4.74 3.41
N GLU A 32 3.47 -5.00 4.01
CA GLU A 32 2.72 -6.23 3.78
C GLU A 32 1.62 -5.96 2.75
N ILE A 33 1.61 -6.72 1.66
CA ILE A 33 0.52 -6.70 0.67
C ILE A 33 -0.34 -7.93 0.90
N ARG A 34 -1.65 -7.72 1.07
CA ARG A 34 -2.61 -8.78 1.39
C ARG A 34 -3.83 -8.69 0.48
N LEU A 35 -4.11 -9.79 -0.21
CA LEU A 35 -5.36 -10.00 -0.92
C LEU A 35 -6.50 -10.16 0.10
N ASP A 36 -7.52 -9.33 -0.02
CA ASP A 36 -8.69 -9.27 0.85
C ASP A 36 -9.92 -8.94 -0.01
N ASP A 37 -10.68 -9.97 -0.38
CA ASP A 37 -11.87 -9.85 -1.22
C ASP A 37 -13.04 -9.14 -0.52
N THR A 38 -12.90 -8.79 0.77
CA THR A 38 -13.92 -8.08 1.53
C THR A 38 -13.81 -6.56 1.42
N VAL A 39 -12.69 -6.03 0.90
CA VAL A 39 -12.53 -4.58 0.70
C VAL A 39 -13.13 -4.16 -0.65
N ALA A 40 -13.87 -3.05 -0.66
CA ALA A 40 -14.50 -2.54 -1.89
C ALA A 40 -13.49 -1.86 -2.84
N GLU A 41 -12.41 -1.31 -2.28
CA GLU A 41 -11.31 -0.68 -3.01
C GLU A 41 -10.01 -0.94 -2.24
N ALA A 42 -8.87 -0.81 -2.91
CA ALA A 42 -7.58 -0.89 -2.26
C ALA A 42 -7.45 0.12 -1.11
N TRP A 43 -6.78 -0.25 -0.03
CA TRP A 43 -6.36 0.71 0.99
C TRP A 43 -4.93 0.47 1.48
N LEU A 44 -4.30 1.51 2.00
CA LEU A 44 -2.99 1.48 2.64
C LEU A 44 -3.12 2.03 4.07
N GLU A 45 -2.76 1.23 5.06
CA GLU A 45 -2.55 1.67 6.43
C GLU A 45 -1.06 2.02 6.60
N ASP A 46 -0.76 3.25 7.04
CA ASP A 46 0.57 3.65 7.49
C ASP A 46 0.58 3.72 9.02
N TYR A 47 1.24 2.75 9.66
CA TYR A 47 1.30 2.64 11.11
C TYR A 47 2.17 3.72 11.76
N GLU A 48 3.15 4.29 11.05
CA GLU A 48 3.97 5.39 11.58
C GLU A 48 3.19 6.71 11.56
N ALA A 49 2.40 6.95 10.51
CA ALA A 49 1.59 8.16 10.36
C ALA A 49 0.18 8.03 10.98
N ASN A 50 -0.19 6.85 11.47
CA ASN A 50 -1.51 6.52 12.02
C ASN A 50 -2.67 6.97 11.10
N ARG A 51 -2.59 6.62 9.81
CA ARG A 51 -3.59 6.99 8.80
C ARG A 51 -3.88 5.86 7.82
N THR A 52 -5.07 5.90 7.24
CA THR A 52 -5.51 4.99 6.17
C THR A 52 -5.79 5.79 4.91
N ILE A 53 -5.31 5.31 3.77
CA ILE A 53 -5.52 5.89 2.44
C ILE A 53 -6.32 4.88 1.63
N TYR A 54 -7.41 5.33 1.00
CA TYR A 54 -8.28 4.49 0.18
C TYR A 54 -8.13 4.85 -1.30
N GLY A 55 -8.14 3.85 -2.17
CA GLY A 55 -8.01 3.96 -3.61
C GLY A 55 -6.56 3.91 -4.08
N LEU A 56 -6.29 3.05 -5.08
CA LEU A 56 -4.95 2.78 -5.60
C LEU A 56 -4.20 4.04 -6.06
N GLU A 57 -4.89 4.96 -6.74
CA GLU A 57 -4.31 6.22 -7.21
C GLU A 57 -3.84 7.11 -6.04
N LYS A 58 -4.68 7.29 -5.02
CA LYS A 58 -4.32 8.09 -3.83
C LYS A 58 -3.20 7.45 -3.02
N ILE A 59 -3.19 6.11 -2.94
CA ILE A 59 -2.11 5.36 -2.31
C ILE A 59 -0.80 5.62 -3.04
N ARG A 60 -0.81 5.53 -4.38
CA ARG A 60 0.37 5.81 -5.20
C ARG A 60 0.88 7.24 -4.97
N GLU A 61 0.01 8.24 -5.08
CA GLU A 61 0.39 9.65 -4.84
C GLU A 61 0.98 9.85 -3.44
N TYR A 62 0.38 9.21 -2.43
CA TYR A 62 0.85 9.29 -1.06
C TYR A 62 2.27 8.71 -0.91
N LEU A 63 2.50 7.50 -1.44
CA LEU A 63 3.80 6.84 -1.38
C LEU A 63 4.87 7.59 -2.19
N GLU A 64 4.52 8.11 -3.37
CA GLU A 64 5.42 8.95 -4.18
C GLU A 64 5.84 10.22 -3.44
N ASN A 65 4.91 10.90 -2.76
CA ASN A 65 5.20 12.07 -1.95
C ASN A 65 6.07 11.75 -0.73
N LEU A 66 5.85 10.58 -0.12
CA LEU A 66 6.62 10.13 1.03
C LEU A 66 8.08 9.87 0.67
N VAL A 67 8.36 9.23 -0.47
CA VAL A 67 9.73 8.92 -0.92
C VAL A 67 10.51 10.16 -1.39
N ARG A 68 9.81 11.22 -1.80
CA ARG A 68 10.42 12.49 -2.22
C ARG A 68 10.80 13.42 -1.07
N SER A 69 10.28 13.16 0.13
CA SER A 69 10.46 14.01 1.32
C SER A 69 11.72 13.68 2.10
#